data_AF-A0A431K7T0-F1
#
_entry.id   AF-A0A431K7T0-F1
#
_cell.length_a   1.000
_cell.length_b   1.000
_cell.length_c   1.000
_cell.angle_alpha   90.00
_cell.angle_beta   90.00
_cell.angle_gamma   90.00
#
_symmetry.space_group_name_H-M   'P 1'
#
loop_
_entity.id
_entity.type
_entity.pdbx_description
1 polymer ?
#
loop_
_entity_poly.entity_id
_entity_poly.type
_entity_poly.pdbx_seq_one_letter_code
_entity_poly.pdbx_strand_id
1 'polypeptide(L)'
;MNELIQMLDGSGSDAEWGAAFKLRDLLGERLPELLLAHYKGAKKWKVRSSCVYHAVRYAKLSEAAISLALLALHDKSKVVRYRACMLLAWSQKSEVLKELHGELEKVPEDSKPDLLAAIDAIKSNNANYFVDRDHSGLTTLNIR
;
A
#
# COMPACT_ATOMS: atom_id res chain seq x y z
N MET A 1 -6.37 3.91 -21.73
CA MET A 1 -6.42 3.43 -20.32
C MET A 1 -5.75 2.06 -20.17
N ASN A 2 -6.11 1.05 -20.98
CA ASN A 2 -5.46 -0.27 -20.93
C ASN A 2 -3.94 -0.22 -21.14
N GLU A 3 -3.42 0.60 -22.05
CA GLU A 3 -1.97 0.71 -22.24
C GLU A 3 -1.28 1.32 -21.00
N LEU A 4 -1.84 2.40 -20.44
CA LEU A 4 -1.28 3.07 -19.27
C LEU A 4 -1.19 2.16 -18.05
N ILE A 5 -2.23 1.36 -17.77
CA ILE A 5 -2.20 0.45 -16.62
C ILE A 5 -1.16 -0.66 -16.79
N GLN A 6 -0.88 -1.10 -18.02
CA GLN A 6 0.19 -2.08 -18.29
C GLN A 6 1.60 -1.52 -18.09
N MET A 7 1.76 -0.19 -18.08
CA MET A 7 3.04 0.46 -17.79
C MET A 7 3.33 0.55 -16.29
N LEU A 8 2.38 0.17 -15.42
CA LEU A 8 2.62 0.01 -13.97
C LEU A 8 3.33 -1.31 -13.68
N ASP A 9 4.57 -1.41 -14.13
CA ASP A 9 5.33 -2.66 -14.12
C ASP A 9 6.18 -2.86 -12.85
N GLY A 10 6.27 -1.84 -11.98
CA GLY A 10 7.07 -1.81 -10.77
C GLY A 10 8.57 -1.66 -11.03
N SER A 11 8.97 -1.11 -12.17
CA SER A 11 10.35 -0.76 -12.52
C SER A 11 10.85 0.51 -11.85
N GLY A 12 9.94 1.43 -11.49
CA GLY A 12 10.25 2.78 -11.06
C GLY A 12 10.72 3.70 -12.20
N SER A 13 10.52 3.29 -13.46
CA SER A 13 10.94 4.06 -14.64
C SER A 13 10.11 5.34 -14.83
N ASP A 14 10.67 6.30 -15.57
CA ASP A 14 9.93 7.51 -15.98
C ASP A 14 8.65 7.17 -16.75
N ALA A 15 8.65 6.06 -17.49
CA ALA A 15 7.49 5.57 -18.21
C ALA A 15 6.37 5.12 -17.25
N GLU A 16 6.72 4.37 -16.20
CA GLU A 16 5.78 3.98 -15.14
C GLU A 16 5.25 5.21 -14.40
N TRP A 17 6.12 6.13 -13.98
CA TRP A 17 5.72 7.36 -13.29
C TRP A 17 4.84 8.25 -14.17
N GLY A 18 5.16 8.40 -15.45
CA GLY A 18 4.35 9.14 -16.41
C GLY A 18 2.98 8.49 -16.64
N ALA A 19 2.92 7.16 -16.69
CA ALA A 19 1.65 6.44 -16.79
C ALA A 19 0.81 6.57 -15.52
N ALA A 20 1.42 6.43 -14.34
CA ALA A 20 0.77 6.65 -13.06
C ALA A 20 0.23 8.09 -12.96
N PHE A 21 1.03 9.10 -13.34
CA PHE A 21 0.59 10.50 -13.39
C PHE A 21 -0.66 10.67 -14.25
N LYS A 22 -0.62 10.19 -15.51
CA LYS A 22 -1.77 10.28 -16.42
C LYS A 22 -3.00 9.54 -15.91
N LEU A 23 -2.83 8.37 -15.29
CA LEU A 23 -3.93 7.62 -14.69
C LEU A 23 -4.58 8.38 -13.53
N ARG A 24 -3.77 9.08 -12.72
CA ARG A 24 -4.28 9.94 -11.64
C ARG A 24 -5.09 11.10 -12.18
N ASP A 25 -4.63 11.77 -13.24
CA ASP A 25 -5.36 12.87 -13.86
C ASP A 25 -6.70 12.41 -14.46
N LEU A 26 -6.72 11.24 -15.08
CA LEU A 26 -7.91 10.70 -15.74
C LEU A 26 -8.96 10.16 -14.77
N LEU A 27 -8.54 9.52 -13.67
CA LEU A 27 -9.43 8.78 -12.77
C LEU A 27 -9.63 9.44 -11.41
N GLY A 28 -8.73 10.36 -11.01
CA GLY A 28 -8.77 11.00 -9.70
C GLY A 28 -8.84 9.97 -8.57
N GLU A 29 -9.89 10.08 -7.75
CA GLU A 29 -10.16 9.22 -6.59
C GLU A 29 -10.60 7.80 -6.95
N ARG A 30 -10.97 7.54 -8.21
CA ARG A 30 -11.36 6.21 -8.68
C ARG A 30 -10.17 5.33 -9.08
N LEU A 31 -8.96 5.89 -9.11
CA LEU A 31 -7.75 5.13 -9.47
C LEU A 31 -7.56 3.85 -8.61
N PRO A 32 -7.76 3.86 -7.28
CA PRO A 32 -7.62 2.65 -6.47
C PRO A 32 -8.54 1.48 -6.89
N GLU A 33 -9.73 1.74 -7.45
CA GLU A 33 -10.60 0.69 -8.01
C GLU A 33 -9.92 -0.04 -9.17
N LEU A 34 -9.31 0.73 -10.08
CA LEU A 34 -8.55 0.20 -11.21
C LEU A 34 -7.30 -0.55 -10.74
N LEU A 35 -6.56 0.00 -9.77
CA LEU A 35 -5.36 -0.63 -9.21
C LEU A 35 -5.69 -1.95 -8.51
N LEU A 36 -6.81 -2.01 -7.78
CA LEU A 36 -7.32 -3.24 -7.16
C LEU A 36 -7.68 -4.30 -8.20
N ALA A 37 -8.40 -3.91 -9.27
CA ALA A 37 -8.72 -4.82 -10.35
C ALA A 37 -7.45 -5.33 -11.06
N HIS A 38 -6.50 -4.44 -11.33
CA HIS A 38 -5.23 -4.80 -11.98
C HIS A 38 -4.37 -5.71 -11.10
N TYR A 39 -4.31 -5.44 -9.78
CA TYR A 39 -3.60 -6.27 -8.80
C TYR A 39 -4.08 -7.73 -8.83
N LYS A 40 -5.40 -7.96 -8.86
CA LYS A 40 -6.01 -9.30 -8.87
C LYS A 40 -5.62 -10.11 -10.11
N GLY A 41 -5.42 -9.45 -11.25
CA GLY A 41 -5.00 -10.10 -12.50
C GLY A 41 -3.49 -10.22 -12.69
N ALA A 42 -2.69 -9.52 -11.88
CA ALA A 42 -1.26 -9.37 -12.11
C ALA A 42 -0.44 -10.58 -11.65
N LYS A 43 0.22 -11.24 -12.61
CA LYS A 43 1.09 -12.40 -12.35
C LYS A 43 2.43 -12.03 -11.70
N LYS A 44 3.02 -10.90 -12.12
CA LYS A 44 4.33 -10.43 -11.66
C LYS A 44 4.19 -9.67 -10.34
N TRP A 45 5.05 -10.00 -9.37
CA TRP A 45 5.03 -9.33 -8.06
C TRP A 45 5.35 -7.85 -8.16
N LYS A 46 6.21 -7.44 -9.12
CA LYS A 46 6.55 -6.02 -9.34
C LYS A 46 5.33 -5.18 -9.71
N VAL A 47 4.49 -5.68 -10.62
CA VAL A 47 3.21 -5.07 -11.00
C VAL A 47 2.28 -4.94 -9.79
N ARG A 48 2.11 -6.04 -9.03
CA ARG A 48 1.27 -6.02 -7.81
C ARG A 48 1.80 -5.02 -6.77
N SER A 49 3.12 -4.97 -6.61
CA SER A 49 3.82 -4.02 -5.75
C SER A 49 3.56 -2.57 -6.21
N SER A 50 3.59 -2.32 -7.52
CA SER A 50 3.27 -1.02 -8.12
C SER A 50 1.83 -0.58 -7.83
N CYS A 51 0.86 -1.48 -8.01
CA CYS A 51 -0.54 -1.20 -7.66
C CYS A 51 -0.69 -0.72 -6.21
N VAL A 52 -0.09 -1.45 -5.26
CA VAL A 52 -0.18 -1.11 -3.84
C VAL A 52 0.50 0.23 -3.57
N TYR A 53 1.68 0.48 -4.15
CA TYR A 53 2.40 1.73 -3.96
C TYR A 53 1.63 2.95 -4.45
N HIS A 54 1.12 2.91 -5.68
CA HIS A 54 0.37 4.04 -6.25
C HIS A 54 -0.99 4.26 -5.58
N ALA A 55 -1.52 3.25 -4.86
CA ALA A 55 -2.71 3.39 -4.03
C ALA A 55 -2.46 4.14 -2.72
N VAL A 56 -1.21 4.25 -2.23
CA VAL A 56 -0.91 4.82 -0.89
C VAL A 56 -1.42 6.26 -0.76
N ARG A 57 -1.30 7.08 -1.80
CA ARG A 57 -1.79 8.47 -1.77
C ARG A 57 -3.30 8.59 -1.54
N TYR A 58 -4.06 7.51 -1.77
CA TYR A 58 -5.50 7.44 -1.61
C TYR A 58 -5.93 6.76 -0.30
N ALA A 59 -4.98 6.32 0.52
CA ALA A 59 -5.25 5.49 1.70
C ALA A 59 -6.23 6.14 2.69
N LYS A 60 -6.23 7.47 2.80
CA LYS A 60 -7.14 8.20 3.69
C LYS A 60 -8.57 8.33 3.16
N LEU A 61 -8.75 8.27 1.83
CA LEU A 61 -10.00 8.62 1.16
C LEU A 61 -10.73 7.43 0.53
N SER A 62 -10.00 6.35 0.19
CA SER A 62 -10.54 5.29 -0.65
C SER A 62 -10.62 3.95 0.07
N GLU A 63 -11.83 3.41 0.21
CA GLU A 63 -12.05 2.04 0.68
C GLU A 63 -11.44 0.99 -0.26
N ALA A 64 -11.34 1.29 -1.56
CA ALA A 64 -10.67 0.40 -2.51
C ALA A 64 -9.16 0.33 -2.26
N ALA A 65 -8.52 1.42 -1.80
CA ALA A 65 -7.12 1.40 -1.39
C ALA A 65 -6.91 0.53 -0.13
N ILE A 66 -7.82 0.63 0.84
CA ILE A 66 -7.80 -0.22 2.05
C ILE A 66 -8.03 -1.69 1.69
N SER A 67 -9.03 -1.98 0.87
CA SER A 67 -9.32 -3.33 0.37
C SER A 67 -8.12 -3.93 -0.38
N LEU A 68 -7.42 -3.13 -1.18
CA LEU A 68 -6.19 -3.53 -1.85
C LEU A 68 -5.08 -3.86 -0.86
N ALA A 69 -4.89 -3.05 0.18
CA ALA A 69 -3.86 -3.30 1.18
C ALA A 69 -4.15 -4.56 2.00
N LEU A 70 -5.39 -4.75 2.47
CA LEU A 70 -5.79 -5.94 3.22
C LEU A 70 -5.60 -7.21 2.38
N LEU A 71 -5.97 -7.18 1.09
CA LEU A 71 -5.68 -8.27 0.16
C LEU A 71 -4.18 -8.51 -0.01
N ALA A 72 -3.38 -7.44 -0.03
CA ALA A 72 -1.94 -7.51 -0.25
C ALA A 72 -1.12 -7.93 0.98
N LEU A 73 -1.70 -7.93 2.19
CA LEU A 73 -1.08 -8.51 3.40
C LEU A 73 -0.74 -10.00 3.23
N HIS A 74 -1.47 -10.70 2.36
CA HIS A 74 -1.26 -12.13 2.09
C HIS A 74 -0.54 -12.38 0.76
N ASP A 75 0.07 -11.37 0.14
CA ASP A 75 0.82 -11.60 -1.10
C ASP A 75 2.00 -12.55 -0.87
N LYS A 76 2.28 -13.41 -1.85
CA LYS A 76 3.45 -14.29 -1.83
C LYS A 76 4.79 -13.54 -1.72
N SER A 77 4.86 -12.29 -2.20
CA SER A 77 6.05 -11.45 -2.14
C SER A 77 6.08 -10.60 -0.88
N LYS A 78 7.17 -10.72 -0.11
CA LYS A 78 7.43 -9.86 1.07
C LYS A 78 7.38 -8.37 0.73
N VAL A 79 7.89 -7.97 -0.44
CA VAL A 79 7.90 -6.55 -0.87
C VAL A 79 6.48 -6.02 -1.02
N VAL A 80 5.56 -6.84 -1.54
CA VAL A 80 4.15 -6.46 -1.69
C VAL A 80 3.50 -6.34 -0.31
N ARG A 81 3.74 -7.31 0.60
CA ARG A 81 3.24 -7.26 1.98
C ARG A 81 3.76 -6.04 2.75
N TYR A 82 5.04 -5.70 2.62
CA TYR A 82 5.61 -4.49 3.21
C TYR A 82 4.89 -3.22 2.74
N ARG A 83 4.63 -3.10 1.43
CA ARG A 83 3.88 -1.97 0.86
C ARG A 83 2.43 -1.94 1.33
N ALA A 84 1.82 -3.09 1.58
CA ALA A 84 0.49 -3.18 2.16
C ALA A 84 0.46 -2.61 3.58
N CYS A 85 1.39 -3.01 4.44
CA CYS A 85 1.55 -2.45 5.79
C CYS A 85 1.82 -0.93 5.74
N MET A 86 2.67 -0.48 4.81
CA MET A 86 2.94 0.94 4.59
C MET A 86 1.69 1.73 4.20
N LEU A 87 0.85 1.18 3.30
CA LEU A 87 -0.40 1.79 2.89
C LEU A 87 -1.37 1.90 4.08
N LEU A 88 -1.53 0.81 4.84
CA LEU A 88 -2.39 0.78 6.03
C LEU A 88 -1.91 1.79 7.08
N ALA A 89 -0.60 1.83 7.34
CA ALA A 89 0.00 2.86 8.19
C ALA A 89 -0.34 4.26 7.67
N TRP A 90 -0.16 4.54 6.39
CA TRP A 90 -0.47 5.86 5.83
C TRP A 90 -1.95 6.25 5.91
N SER A 91 -2.85 5.26 5.89
CA SER A 91 -4.31 5.50 5.98
C SER A 91 -4.72 6.15 7.29
N GLN A 92 -4.05 5.80 8.40
CA GLN A 92 -4.38 6.25 9.75
C GLN A 92 -5.83 5.95 10.16
N LYS A 93 -6.47 4.97 9.51
CA LYS A 93 -7.86 4.55 9.75
C LYS A 93 -7.92 3.62 10.96
N SER A 94 -8.44 4.12 12.07
CA SER A 94 -8.53 3.32 13.31
C SER A 94 -9.55 2.19 13.21
N GLU A 95 -10.53 2.31 12.31
CA GLU A 95 -11.55 1.29 12.04
C GLU A 95 -10.97 -0.04 11.56
N VAL A 96 -9.80 -0.05 10.91
CA VAL A 96 -9.15 -1.29 10.45
C VAL A 96 -8.37 -2.01 11.55
N LEU A 97 -8.15 -1.38 12.72
CA LEU A 97 -7.31 -1.95 13.77
C LEU A 97 -7.79 -3.33 14.22
N LYS A 98 -9.10 -3.54 14.36
CA LYS A 98 -9.65 -4.84 14.78
C LYS A 98 -9.27 -5.94 13.79
N GLU A 99 -9.36 -5.65 12.50
CA GLU A 99 -8.97 -6.58 11.43
C GLU A 99 -7.46 -6.84 11.48
N LEU A 100 -6.64 -5.81 11.60
CA LEU A 100 -5.17 -5.95 11.64
C LEU A 100 -4.67 -6.80 12.81
N HIS A 101 -5.28 -6.69 14.00
CA HIS A 101 -4.91 -7.59 15.11
C HIS A 101 -5.27 -9.04 14.79
N GLY A 102 -6.38 -9.29 14.09
CA GLY A 102 -6.75 -10.63 13.63
C GLY A 102 -5.82 -11.18 12.54
N GLU A 103 -5.13 -10.30 11.80
CA GLU A 103 -4.17 -10.69 10.77
C GLU A 103 -2.79 -11.08 11.30
N LEU A 104 -2.43 -10.70 12.53
CA LEU A 104 -1.12 -11.02 13.12
C LEU A 104 -0.80 -12.52 13.12
N GLU A 105 -1.82 -13.37 13.29
CA GLU A 105 -1.65 -14.84 13.30
C GLU A 105 -1.68 -15.46 11.88
N LYS A 106 -2.12 -14.71 10.86
CA LYS A 106 -2.34 -15.22 9.50
C LYS A 106 -1.26 -14.77 8.52
N VAL A 107 -0.63 -13.61 8.77
CA VAL A 107 0.48 -13.14 7.93
C VAL A 107 1.74 -13.98 8.18
N PRO A 108 2.63 -14.10 7.19
CA PRO A 108 3.92 -14.76 7.39
C PRO A 108 4.74 -14.12 8.52
N GLU A 109 5.49 -14.93 9.28
CA GLU A 109 6.31 -14.48 10.42
C GLU A 109 7.22 -13.29 10.08
N ASP A 110 7.82 -13.31 8.89
CA ASP A 110 8.73 -12.27 8.42
C ASP A 110 8.07 -10.90 8.14
N SER A 111 6.74 -10.84 8.25
CA SER A 111 5.88 -9.68 7.98
C SER A 111 5.18 -9.17 9.25
N LYS A 112 5.19 -9.95 10.35
CA LYS A 112 4.63 -9.51 11.64
C LYS A 112 5.24 -8.20 12.15
N PRO A 113 6.57 -7.96 12.06
CA PRO A 113 7.14 -6.68 12.50
C PRO A 113 6.59 -5.49 11.70
N ASP A 114 6.36 -5.67 10.39
CA ASP A 114 5.80 -4.61 9.54
C ASP A 114 4.34 -4.35 9.87
N LEU A 115 3.55 -5.40 10.12
CA LEU A 115 2.15 -5.28 10.54
C LEU A 115 2.02 -4.61 11.92
N LEU A 116 2.88 -4.98 12.89
CA LEU A 116 2.93 -4.34 14.20
C LEU A 116 3.28 -2.86 14.09
N ALA A 117 4.27 -2.49 13.27
CA ALA A 117 4.62 -1.10 13.02
C ALA A 117 3.48 -0.31 12.36
N ALA A 118 2.70 -0.95 11.48
CA ALA A 118 1.50 -0.31 10.90
C ALA A 118 0.40 -0.10 11.94
N ILE A 119 0.15 -1.09 12.82
CA ILE A 119 -0.79 -0.97 13.94
C ILE A 119 -0.36 0.16 14.88
N ASP A 120 0.91 0.24 15.23
CA ASP A 120 1.46 1.28 16.10
C ASP A 120 1.31 2.67 15.47
N ALA A 121 1.66 2.81 14.19
CA ALA A 121 1.47 4.04 13.45
C ALA A 121 0.01 4.51 13.43
N ILE A 122 -0.95 3.59 13.27
CA ILE A 122 -2.38 3.92 13.29
C ILE A 122 -2.84 4.30 14.71
N LYS A 123 -2.44 3.55 15.74
CA LYS A 123 -2.79 3.83 17.14
C LYS A 123 -2.27 5.19 17.61
N SER A 124 -1.08 5.55 17.16
CA SER A 124 -0.40 6.79 17.53
C SER A 124 -0.84 7.99 16.68
N ASN A 125 -1.74 7.79 15.71
CA ASN A 125 -2.09 8.79 14.70
C ASN A 125 -0.83 9.44 14.04
N ASN A 126 0.22 8.64 13.81
CA ASN A 126 1.49 9.06 13.25
C ASN A 126 2.05 8.03 12.26
N ALA A 127 1.88 8.30 10.95
CA ALA A 127 2.34 7.40 9.90
C ALA A 127 3.87 7.21 9.85
N ASN A 128 4.65 8.13 10.44
CA ASN A 128 6.11 8.00 10.46
C ASN A 128 6.58 6.80 11.29
N TYR A 129 5.84 6.41 12.33
CA TYR A 129 6.21 5.29 13.21
C TYR A 129 6.26 3.93 12.50
N PHE A 130 5.70 3.83 11.29
CA PHE A 130 5.89 2.64 10.46
C PHE A 130 7.37 2.41 10.08
N VAL A 131 8.09 3.49 9.77
CA VAL A 131 9.52 3.46 9.43
C VAL A 131 10.41 3.87 10.59
N ASP A 132 9.93 4.74 11.48
CA ASP A 132 10.58 5.20 12.70
C ASP A 132 10.13 4.36 13.90
N ARG A 133 10.54 3.09 13.91
CA ARG A 133 10.05 2.09 14.88
C ARG A 133 10.43 2.37 16.33
N ASP A 134 11.48 3.15 16.53
CA ASP A 134 11.98 3.53 17.86
C ASP A 134 11.45 4.92 18.29
N HIS A 135 10.54 5.52 17.50
CA HIS A 135 9.93 6.83 17.75
C HIS A 135 10.97 7.95 17.94
N SER A 136 12.09 7.85 17.23
CA SER A 136 13.25 8.73 17.36
C SER A 136 13.01 10.13 16.79
N GLY A 137 12.05 10.28 15.87
CA GLY A 137 11.82 11.49 15.08
C GLY A 137 12.84 11.70 13.95
N LEU A 138 13.80 10.78 13.74
CA LEU A 138 14.87 10.92 12.74
C LEU A 138 14.49 10.37 11.36
N THR A 139 13.45 9.53 11.28
CA THR A 139 13.01 8.92 10.03
C THR A 139 11.57 9.33 9.73
N THR A 140 11.29 9.69 8.48
CA THR A 140 9.95 10.08 8.03
C THR A 140 9.47 9.23 6.87
N LEU A 141 8.19 8.86 6.90
CA LEU A 141 7.55 8.16 5.79
C LEU A 141 7.15 9.18 4.74
N ASN A 142 7.88 9.20 3.63
CA ASN A 142 7.63 10.13 2.53
C ASN A 142 6.88 9.42 1.40
N ILE A 143 5.61 9.76 1.21
CA ILE A 143 4.80 9.31 0.07
C ILE A 143 4.79 10.40 -0.99
N ARG A 144 5.21 10.06 -2.21
CA ARG A 144 5.23 10.95 -3.39
C ARG A 144 4.15 10.57 -4.39
#